data_AF-A0A1B7MM90-F1
#
_entry.id   AF-A0A1B7MM90-F1
#
_cell.length_a   1.000
_cell.length_b   1.000
_cell.length_c   1.000
_cell.angle_alpha   90.00
_cell.angle_beta   90.00
_cell.angle_gamma   90.00
#
_symmetry.space_group_name_H-M   'P 1'
#
loop_
_entity.id
_entity.type
_entity.pdbx_description
1 polymer ?
#
loop_
_entity_poly.entity_id
_entity_poly.type
_entity_poly.pdbx_seq_one_letter_code
_entity_poly.pdbx_strand_id
1 'polypeptide(L)'
;EAQLSHELIAAAASFAAMKAYNKYCEKNGTPVSHSTAKEIMAAGAGFFLDRMIETKGLDYIDKQKMQHHTKENAFENKSNWSHY
;
A
#
# COMPACT_ATOMS: atom_id res chain seq x y z
N GLU A 1 -0.65 -15.02 -7.51
CA GLU A 1 -1.11 -13.65 -7.82
C GLU A 1 -0.44 -12.63 -6.89
N ALA A 2 -0.16 -11.41 -7.36
CA ALA A 2 0.55 -10.36 -6.58
C ALA A 2 -0.41 -9.29 -6.00
N GLN A 3 -1.73 -9.52 -6.09
CA GLN A 3 -2.75 -8.52 -5.82
C GLN A 3 -2.82 -8.15 -4.34
N LEU A 4 -2.92 -9.12 -3.43
CA LEU A 4 -3.20 -8.85 -2.01
C LEU A 4 -2.11 -8.06 -1.27
N SER A 5 -0.81 -8.27 -1.53
CA SER A 5 0.26 -7.54 -0.83
C SER A 5 0.46 -6.12 -1.34
N HIS A 6 0.42 -5.91 -2.66
CA HIS A 6 0.49 -4.58 -3.25
C HIS A 6 -0.79 -3.78 -3.00
N GLU A 7 -1.96 -4.42 -3.00
CA GLU A 7 -3.22 -3.78 -2.63
C GLU A 7 -3.22 -3.33 -1.17
N LEU A 8 -2.70 -4.13 -0.23
CA LEU A 8 -2.57 -3.71 1.16
C LEU A 8 -1.62 -2.53 1.34
N ILE A 9 -0.46 -2.55 0.66
CA ILE A 9 0.50 -1.43 0.70
C ILE A 9 -0.09 -0.18 0.03
N ALA A 10 -0.77 -0.34 -1.11
CA ALA A 10 -1.44 0.74 -1.81
C ALA A 10 -2.60 1.32 -0.99
N ALA A 11 -3.37 0.48 -0.30
CA ALA A 11 -4.43 0.90 0.61
C ALA A 11 -3.85 1.69 1.79
N ALA A 12 -2.75 1.22 2.39
CA ALA A 12 -2.06 1.93 3.47
C ALA A 12 -1.50 3.29 3.01
N ALA A 13 -0.90 3.34 1.82
CA ALA A 13 -0.41 4.59 1.23
C ALA A 13 -1.55 5.57 0.91
N SER A 14 -2.67 5.06 0.37
CA SER A 14 -3.87 5.86 0.10
C SER A 14 -4.50 6.41 1.39
N PHE A 15 -4.52 5.61 2.45
CA PHE A 15 -4.96 6.06 3.78
C PHE A 15 -4.05 7.16 4.33
N ALA A 16 -2.72 7.00 4.20
CA ALA A 16 -1.76 8.02 4.62
C ALA A 16 -1.93 9.34 3.84
N ALA A 17 -2.16 9.25 2.52
CA ALA A 17 -2.48 10.40 1.67
C ALA A 17 -3.73 11.15 2.14
N MET A 18 -4.83 10.43 2.38
CA MET A 18 -6.08 11.03 2.86
C MET A 18 -5.92 11.64 4.25
N LYS A 19 -5.17 10.99 5.14
CA LYS A 19 -4.87 11.53 6.47
C LYS A 19 -4.07 12.83 6.40
N ALA A 20 -3.09 12.91 5.49
CA ALA A 20 -2.32 14.13 5.27
C ALA A 20 -3.21 15.28 4.74
N TYR A 21 -4.08 14.98 3.78
CA TYR A 21 -5.07 15.92 3.28
C TYR A 21 -6.01 16.42 4.40
N ASN A 22 -6.59 15.51 5.19
CA ASN A 22 -7.49 15.87 6.28
C ASN A 22 -6.80 16.75 7.32
N LYS A 23 -5.56 16.41 7.71
CA LYS A 23 -4.77 17.23 8.64
C LYS A 23 -4.49 18.63 8.09
N TYR A 24 -4.25 18.75 6.78
CA TYR A 24 -4.13 20.06 6.13
C TYR A 24 -5.45 20.82 6.22
N CYS A 25 -6.58 20.19 5.91
CA CYS A 25 -7.91 20.79 5.97
C CYS A 25 -8.26 21.26 7.38
N GLU A 26 -7.98 20.46 8.40
CA GLU A 26 -8.20 20.81 9.81
C GLU A 26 -7.39 22.05 10.23
N LYS A 27 -6.18 22.21 9.70
CA LYS A 27 -5.28 23.30 10.09
C LYS A 27 -5.45 24.57 9.26
N ASN A 28 -5.71 24.43 7.96
CA ASN A 28 -5.64 25.53 6.99
C ASN A 28 -6.94 25.72 6.20
N GLY A 29 -7.97 24.90 6.45
CA GLY A 29 -9.16 24.82 5.61
C GLY A 29 -8.93 24.02 4.32
N THR A 30 -10.01 23.80 3.57
CA THR A 30 -9.99 23.03 2.33
C THR A 30 -9.07 23.70 1.29
N PRO A 31 -8.18 22.96 0.59
CA PRO A 31 -7.35 23.53 -0.46
C PRO A 31 -8.19 24.20 -1.55
N VAL A 32 -7.80 25.41 -1.93
CA VAL A 32 -8.52 26.19 -2.95
C VAL A 32 -8.35 25.59 -4.35
N SER A 33 -7.27 24.84 -4.57
CA SER A 33 -6.98 24.21 -5.86
C SER A 33 -6.89 22.69 -5.76
N HIS A 34 -7.38 22.02 -6.80
CA HIS A 34 -7.25 20.57 -6.95
C HIS A 34 -5.78 20.14 -7.09
N SER A 35 -4.90 21.00 -7.62
CA SER A 35 -3.45 20.72 -7.68
C SER A 35 -2.87 20.59 -6.28
N THR A 36 -3.17 21.56 -5.41
CA THR A 36 -2.71 21.56 -4.02
C THR A 36 -3.23 20.33 -3.27
N ALA A 37 -4.49 19.95 -3.48
CA ALA A 37 -5.03 18.73 -2.90
C ALA A 37 -4.24 17.47 -3.34
N LYS A 38 -3.93 17.35 -4.64
CA LYS A 38 -3.12 16.25 -5.18
C LYS A 38 -1.70 16.23 -4.61
N GLU A 39 -1.07 17.39 -4.51
CA GLU A 39 0.29 17.53 -3.96
C GLU A 39 0.35 17.08 -2.50
N ILE A 40 -0.63 17.45 -1.67
CA ILE A 40 -0.69 17.02 -0.27
C ILE A 40 -0.88 15.50 -0.17
N MET A 41 -1.80 14.94 -0.95
CA MET A 41 -2.04 13.50 -0.98
C MET A 41 -0.81 12.72 -1.46
N ALA A 42 -0.17 13.19 -2.54
CA ALA A 42 1.05 12.61 -3.08
C ALA A 42 2.20 12.68 -2.07
N ALA A 43 2.37 13.82 -1.37
CA ALA A 43 3.36 13.95 -0.31
C ALA A 43 3.10 12.98 0.85
N GLY A 44 1.83 12.81 1.26
CA GLY A 44 1.44 11.85 2.29
C GLY A 44 1.72 10.40 1.92
N ALA A 45 1.34 9.98 0.72
CA ALA A 45 1.64 8.64 0.20
C ALA A 45 3.16 8.41 0.03
N GLY A 46 3.85 9.38 -0.55
CA GLY A 46 5.30 9.33 -0.78
C GLY A 46 6.07 9.20 0.53
N PHE A 47 5.75 10.01 1.54
CA PHE A 47 6.36 9.93 2.86
C PHE A 47 6.13 8.56 3.53
N PHE A 48 4.92 8.00 3.41
CA PHE A 48 4.63 6.68 3.96
C PHE A 48 5.46 5.58 3.29
N LEU A 49 5.51 5.58 1.96
CA LEU A 49 6.27 4.60 1.18
C LEU A 49 7.77 4.71 1.45
N ASP A 50 8.30 5.93 1.49
CA ASP A 50 9.71 6.21 1.80
C ASP A 50 10.10 5.64 3.16
N ARG A 51 9.30 5.90 4.21
CA ARG A 51 9.54 5.35 5.55
C ARG A 51 9.41 3.83 5.62
N MET A 52 8.47 3.25 4.88
CA MET A 52 8.35 1.79 4.76
C MET A 52 9.61 1.19 4.14
N ILE A 53 10.11 1.78 3.05
CA ILE A 53 11.31 1.32 2.36
C ILE A 53 12.56 1.52 3.23
N GLU A 54 12.70 2.66 3.88
CA GLU A 54 13.83 2.97 4.78
C GLU A 54 13.89 1.99 5.97
N THR A 55 12.74 1.67 6.57
CA THR A 55 12.71 0.87 7.82
C THR A 55 12.63 -0.64 7.59
N LYS A 56 12.09 -1.08 6.45
CA LYS A 56 11.89 -2.50 6.15
C LYS A 56 12.75 -3.01 4.99
N GLY A 57 13.32 -2.11 4.18
CA GLY A 57 14.00 -2.44 2.93
C GLY A 57 13.02 -2.80 1.81
N LEU A 58 13.46 -2.65 0.56
CA LEU A 58 12.71 -3.14 -0.62
C LEU A 58 12.47 -4.66 -0.53
N ASP A 59 13.43 -5.39 0.07
CA ASP A 59 13.37 -6.83 0.30
C ASP A 59 12.16 -7.26 1.14
N TYR A 60 11.63 -6.40 2.00
CA TYR A 60 10.40 -6.71 2.75
C TYR A 60 9.18 -6.75 1.83
N ILE A 61 9.09 -5.81 0.89
CA ILE A 61 8.00 -5.78 -0.10
C ILE A 61 8.09 -7.02 -1.00
N ASP A 62 9.30 -7.36 -1.46
CA ASP A 62 9.53 -8.55 -2.28
C ASP A 62 9.31 -9.85 -1.49
N LYS A 63 9.69 -9.91 -0.21
CA LYS A 63 9.42 -11.07 0.67
C LYS A 63 7.92 -11.27 0.88
N GLN A 64 7.15 -10.20 1.04
CA GLN A 64 5.68 -10.31 1.14
C GLN A 64 5.09 -10.83 -0.17
N LYS A 65 5.60 -10.37 -1.32
CA LYS A 65 5.22 -10.87 -2.64
C LYS A 65 5.54 -12.36 -2.80
N MET A 66 6.74 -12.79 -2.42
CA MET A 66 7.17 -14.19 -2.49
C MET A 66 6.39 -15.11 -1.54
N GLN A 67 6.15 -14.68 -0.30
CA GLN A 67 5.37 -15.47 0.66
C GLN A 67 3.92 -15.64 0.23
N HIS A 68 3.33 -14.61 -0.38
CA HIS A 68 1.98 -14.70 -0.92
C HIS A 68 1.92 -15.70 -2.07
N HIS A 69 2.82 -15.56 -3.06
CA HIS A 69 2.91 -16.49 -4.19
C HIS A 69 3.12 -17.93 -3.74
N THR A 70 3.98 -18.15 -2.75
CA THR A 70 4.23 -19.50 -2.22
C THR A 70 2.99 -20.07 -1.54
N LYS A 71 2.25 -19.24 -0.79
CA LYS A 71 0.99 -19.67 -0.15
C LYS A 71 -0.08 -19.98 -1.18
N GLU A 72 -0.30 -19.13 -2.18
CA GLU A 72 -1.29 -19.38 -3.24
C GLU A 72 -0.96 -20.66 -4.01
N ASN A 73 0.29 -20.83 -4.44
CA ASN A 73 0.71 -22.06 -5.13
C ASN A 73 0.55 -23.30 -4.26
N ALA A 74 0.77 -23.19 -2.93
CA ALA A 74 0.55 -24.30 -2.00
C ALA A 74 -0.94 -24.60 -1.78
N PHE A 75 -1.82 -23.59 -1.81
CA PHE A 75 -3.27 -23.76 -1.73
C PHE A 75 -3.85 -24.33 -3.03
N GLU A 76 -3.38 -23.86 -4.19
CA GLU A 76 -3.78 -24.34 -5.52
C GLU A 76 -3.29 -25.78 -5.78
N ASN A 77 -2.09 -26.14 -5.29
CA ASN A 77 -1.64 -27.52 -5.33
C ASN A 77 -2.46 -28.42 -4.39
N LYS A 78 -2.90 -27.95 -3.22
CA LYS A 78 -3.74 -28.74 -2.31
C LYS A 78 -5.16 -28.98 -2.84
N SER A 79 -5.75 -28.04 -3.57
CA SER A 79 -7.08 -28.23 -4.16
C SER A 79 -7.07 -29.29 -5.28
N ASN A 80 -5.99 -29.36 -6.06
CA ASN A 80 -5.82 -30.39 -7.09
C ASN A 80 -5.66 -31.82 -6.52
N TRP A 81 -5.16 -31.97 -5.29
CA TRP A 81 -5.05 -33.28 -4.62
C TRP A 81 -6.34 -33.76 -3.95
N SER A 82 -7.37 -32.92 -3.84
CA SER A 82 -8.65 -33.29 -3.23
C SER A 82 -9.69 -33.83 -4.23
N HIS A 83 -9.32 -33.96 -5.51
CA HIS A 83 -10.16 -34.43 -6.61
C HIS A 83 -9.73 -35.82 -7.16
N TYR A 84 -9.14 -36.66 -6.29
CA TYR A 84 -8.94 -38.10 -6.51
C TYR A 84 -9.29 -38.88 -5.25
#